data_AF-A0A3D3HX26-F1
#
_entry.id   AF-A0A3D3HX26-F1
#
_cell.length_a   1.000
_cell.length_b   1.000
_cell.length_c   1.000
_cell.angle_alpha   90.00
_cell.angle_beta   90.00
_cell.angle_gamma   90.00
#
_symmetry.space_group_name_H-M   'P 1'
#
loop_
_entity.id
_entity.type
_entity.pdbx_description
1 polymer ?
#
loop_
_entity_poly.entity_id
_entity_poly.type
_entity_poly.pdbx_seq_one_letter_code
_entity_poly.pdbx_strand_id
1 'polypeptide(L)'
;MKNPKLIVKPFAKNGQKNVIPENYETSMEGNQATWDQGFGQITMLPVAAGGLPPKGQDFNGIFNQLSESIVYLSQGGRFKFSAEYAESIGGYPKGAILQSDDEKKEYLSLIDNNKVNLNVAPDISASWELVGGNYATKADLTNGLNKKVNTSDVSQTLGNDLTKLPSLDLVTRELGKKASTADVANKLDKSAVVQGTGTSTTSVMSQKGVTDELNKKFDKTGGTITATAKALEIKTRADTSGYIQISDENGAAIHQLGKTTAGSKLILRNVIEDATLAVGSKGVEFNGDLLGLINT
;
A
#
# COMPACT_ATOMS: atom_id res chain seq x y z
N MET A 1 4.19 -54.60 14.78
CA MET A 1 3.43 -55.88 14.89
C MET A 1 3.42 -56.54 13.52
N LYS A 2 3.50 -57.87 13.44
CA LYS A 2 3.40 -58.60 12.17
C LYS A 2 1.92 -58.73 11.80
N ASN A 3 1.57 -58.49 10.53
CA ASN A 3 0.20 -58.70 10.06
C ASN A 3 -0.22 -60.17 10.27
N PRO A 4 -1.51 -60.41 10.59
CA PRO A 4 -2.03 -61.78 10.60
C PRO A 4 -1.89 -62.42 9.21
N LYS A 5 -2.00 -63.75 9.16
CA LYS A 5 -2.02 -64.47 7.88
C LYS A 5 -3.25 -64.04 7.08
N LEU A 6 -3.04 -63.37 5.96
CA LEU A 6 -4.12 -62.92 5.09
C LEU A 6 -4.71 -64.07 4.28
N ILE A 7 -6.02 -64.04 4.11
CA ILE A 7 -6.73 -64.95 3.21
C ILE A 7 -6.47 -64.48 1.77
N VAL A 8 -5.97 -65.38 0.92
CA VAL A 8 -5.57 -65.03 -0.47
C VAL A 8 -6.68 -65.25 -1.51
N LYS A 9 -7.72 -65.99 -1.14
CA LYS A 9 -8.89 -66.24 -2.00
C LYS A 9 -10.11 -66.62 -1.14
N PRO A 10 -11.33 -66.31 -1.59
CA PRO A 10 -12.53 -66.75 -0.91
C PRO A 10 -12.58 -68.28 -0.80
N PHE A 11 -13.10 -68.77 0.31
CA PHE A 11 -13.35 -70.19 0.53
C PHE A 11 -14.32 -70.72 -0.55
N ALA A 12 -14.09 -71.93 -1.05
CA ALA A 12 -14.88 -72.52 -2.12
C ALA A 12 -15.12 -71.60 -3.35
N LYS A 13 -14.18 -70.68 -3.67
CA LYS A 13 -14.31 -69.78 -4.84
C LYS A 13 -14.72 -70.51 -6.12
N ASN A 14 -14.08 -71.65 -6.38
CA ASN A 14 -14.35 -72.53 -7.52
C ASN A 14 -15.04 -73.85 -7.10
N GLY A 15 -15.44 -73.98 -5.83
CA GLY A 15 -16.10 -75.17 -5.31
C GLY A 15 -17.63 -75.10 -5.48
N GLN A 16 -18.30 -76.24 -5.32
CA GLN A 16 -19.76 -76.28 -5.27
C GLN A 16 -20.25 -75.51 -4.04
N LYS A 17 -21.17 -74.57 -4.25
CA LYS A 17 -21.76 -73.73 -3.22
C LYS A 17 -23.18 -73.35 -3.61
N ASN A 18 -24.04 -73.18 -2.61
CA ASN A 18 -25.37 -72.61 -2.81
C ASN A 18 -25.32 -71.10 -2.55
N VAL A 19 -26.21 -70.36 -3.22
CA VAL A 19 -26.56 -69.00 -2.79
C VAL A 19 -27.46 -69.16 -1.58
N ILE A 20 -27.11 -68.49 -0.48
CA ILE A 20 -27.87 -68.55 0.77
C ILE A 20 -29.01 -67.52 0.68
N PRO A 21 -30.29 -67.95 0.69
CA PRO A 21 -31.41 -67.03 0.66
C PRO A 21 -31.49 -66.20 1.93
N GLU A 22 -32.09 -65.00 1.83
CA GLU A 22 -32.31 -64.15 2.99
C GLU A 22 -33.28 -64.82 3.97
N ASN A 23 -34.44 -65.26 3.47
CA ASN A 23 -35.53 -65.82 4.26
C ASN A 23 -35.82 -67.28 3.91
N TYR A 24 -36.33 -68.03 4.87
CA TYR A 24 -36.84 -69.38 4.66
C TYR A 24 -38.22 -69.39 3.99
N GLU A 25 -38.39 -70.28 3.00
CA GLU A 25 -39.66 -70.55 2.31
C GLU A 25 -40.05 -72.02 2.49
N THR A 26 -41.34 -72.31 2.63
CA THR A 26 -41.83 -73.69 2.87
C THR A 26 -41.58 -74.66 1.71
N SER A 27 -41.29 -74.13 0.52
CA SER A 27 -40.89 -74.90 -0.66
C SER A 27 -39.42 -75.31 -0.66
N MET A 28 -38.61 -74.77 0.27
CA MET A 28 -37.20 -75.09 0.40
C MET A 28 -37.00 -76.44 1.10
N GLU A 29 -35.87 -77.08 0.82
CA GLU A 29 -35.47 -78.27 1.57
C GLU A 29 -35.18 -77.90 3.03
N GLY A 30 -35.75 -78.64 3.98
CA GLY A 30 -35.69 -78.27 5.39
C GLY A 30 -34.28 -78.21 6.01
N ASN A 31 -33.28 -78.82 5.38
CA ASN A 31 -31.89 -78.79 5.81
C ASN A 31 -31.04 -77.71 5.11
N GLN A 32 -31.66 -76.81 4.36
CA GLN A 32 -31.02 -75.68 3.73
C GLN A 32 -30.87 -74.50 4.72
N ALA A 33 -29.74 -73.79 4.64
CA ALA A 33 -29.52 -72.59 5.44
C ALA A 33 -30.09 -71.32 4.80
N THR A 34 -30.46 -70.36 5.64
CA THR A 34 -30.83 -68.98 5.27
C THR A 34 -30.13 -67.97 6.16
N TRP A 35 -30.08 -66.70 5.76
CA TRP A 35 -29.48 -65.66 6.58
C TRP A 35 -30.31 -65.32 7.82
N ASP A 36 -31.64 -65.35 7.71
CA ASP A 36 -32.56 -65.02 8.81
C ASP A 36 -32.61 -66.09 9.91
N GLN A 37 -32.61 -67.38 9.55
CA GLN A 37 -32.82 -68.50 10.46
C GLN A 37 -31.59 -69.37 10.66
N GLY A 38 -30.53 -69.19 9.87
CA GLY A 38 -29.37 -70.07 9.88
C GLY A 38 -29.71 -71.48 9.42
N PHE A 39 -29.18 -72.50 10.10
CA PHE A 39 -29.54 -73.90 9.81
C PHE A 39 -30.83 -74.29 10.56
N GLY A 40 -31.80 -74.83 9.83
CA GLY A 40 -33.08 -75.26 10.41
C GLY A 40 -32.94 -76.37 11.46
N GLN A 41 -33.92 -76.49 12.37
CA GLN A 41 -33.91 -77.44 13.49
C GLN A 41 -33.77 -78.91 13.03
N ILE A 42 -34.25 -79.27 11.84
CA ILE A 42 -34.10 -80.62 11.28
C ILE A 42 -32.63 -81.04 11.16
N THR A 43 -31.71 -80.07 11.08
CA THR A 43 -30.26 -80.28 11.04
C THR A 43 -29.61 -80.52 12.39
N MET A 44 -30.35 -80.30 13.46
CA MET A 44 -29.91 -80.46 14.85
C MET A 44 -30.51 -81.71 15.50
N LEU A 45 -31.31 -82.48 14.77
CA LEU A 45 -31.83 -83.76 15.23
C LEU A 45 -30.87 -84.91 14.87
N PRO A 46 -30.76 -85.95 15.71
CA PRO A 46 -30.06 -87.17 15.33
C PRO A 46 -30.64 -87.77 14.05
N VAL A 47 -29.80 -88.34 13.18
CA VAL A 47 -30.24 -89.01 11.95
C VAL A 47 -31.23 -90.14 12.26
N ALA A 48 -31.04 -90.86 13.37
CA ALA A 48 -31.96 -91.90 13.84
C ALA A 48 -33.36 -91.38 14.20
N ALA A 49 -33.51 -90.07 14.48
CA ALA A 49 -34.77 -89.41 14.76
C ALA A 49 -35.34 -88.67 13.53
N GLY A 50 -34.83 -88.94 12.33
CA GLY A 50 -35.25 -88.29 11.08
C GLY A 50 -34.56 -86.96 10.79
N GLY A 51 -33.51 -86.60 11.53
CA GLY A 51 -32.70 -85.42 11.23
C GLY A 51 -31.94 -85.53 9.90
N LEU A 52 -31.73 -84.40 9.25
CA LEU A 52 -30.99 -84.30 7.98
C LEU A 52 -29.75 -83.44 8.17
N PRO A 53 -28.54 -83.88 7.78
CA PRO A 53 -27.34 -83.07 7.98
C PRO A 53 -27.44 -81.74 7.21
N PRO A 54 -26.79 -80.66 7.71
CA PRO A 54 -26.67 -79.44 6.94
C PRO A 54 -25.93 -79.69 5.61
N LYS A 55 -26.31 -78.97 4.57
CA LYS A 55 -25.67 -79.12 3.26
C LYS A 55 -24.25 -78.56 3.26
N GLY A 56 -23.28 -79.35 2.81
CA GLY A 56 -21.90 -78.87 2.60
C GLY A 56 -21.81 -77.70 1.61
N GLN A 57 -22.73 -77.64 0.64
CA GLN A 57 -22.85 -76.52 -0.29
C GLN A 57 -23.27 -75.21 0.41
N ASP A 58 -24.06 -75.29 1.48
CA ASP A 58 -24.47 -74.11 2.25
C ASP A 58 -23.32 -73.61 3.11
N PHE A 59 -22.57 -74.50 3.76
CA PHE A 59 -21.32 -74.13 4.42
C PHE A 59 -20.35 -73.43 3.45
N ASN A 60 -20.18 -74.00 2.26
CA ASN A 60 -19.34 -73.40 1.23
C ASN A 60 -19.87 -72.02 0.80
N GLY A 61 -21.18 -71.85 0.66
CA GLY A 61 -21.83 -70.57 0.33
C GLY A 61 -21.59 -69.50 1.39
N ILE A 62 -21.91 -69.81 2.65
CA ILE A 62 -21.73 -68.91 3.80
C ILE A 62 -20.26 -68.48 3.92
N PHE A 63 -19.33 -69.45 3.93
CA PHE A 63 -17.90 -69.14 4.06
C PHE A 63 -17.36 -68.41 2.84
N ASN A 64 -17.87 -68.68 1.64
CA ASN A 64 -17.49 -67.95 0.45
C ASN A 64 -17.83 -66.46 0.57
N GLN A 65 -19.09 -66.13 0.92
CA GLN A 65 -19.56 -64.76 1.04
C GLN A 65 -18.83 -63.97 2.14
N LEU A 66 -18.62 -64.59 3.31
CA LEU A 66 -17.86 -63.95 4.40
C LEU A 66 -16.38 -63.71 4.02
N SER A 67 -15.74 -64.72 3.41
CA SER A 67 -14.32 -64.60 3.04
C SER A 67 -14.08 -63.69 1.84
N GLU A 68 -15.07 -63.47 0.98
CA GLU A 68 -15.00 -62.51 -0.12
C GLU A 68 -14.80 -61.07 0.38
N SER A 69 -15.61 -60.64 1.35
CA SER A 69 -15.43 -59.34 2.01
C SER A 69 -14.07 -59.22 2.71
N ILE A 70 -13.61 -60.28 3.36
CA ILE A 70 -12.30 -60.31 4.03
C ILE A 70 -11.16 -60.16 3.02
N VAL A 71 -11.21 -60.89 1.90
CA VAL A 71 -10.20 -60.80 0.83
C VAL A 71 -10.19 -59.40 0.22
N TYR A 72 -11.36 -58.86 -0.08
CA TYR A 72 -11.52 -57.52 -0.63
C TYR A 72 -10.86 -56.45 0.27
N LEU A 73 -11.20 -56.45 1.56
CA LEU A 73 -10.61 -55.52 2.53
C LEU A 73 -9.11 -55.76 2.73
N SER A 74 -8.66 -57.02 2.72
CA SER A 74 -7.23 -57.37 2.86
C SER A 74 -6.39 -56.90 1.68
N GLN A 75 -7.00 -56.71 0.50
CA GLN A 75 -6.36 -56.14 -0.68
C GLN A 75 -6.39 -54.59 -0.71
N GLY A 76 -6.89 -53.96 0.36
CA GLY A 76 -7.05 -52.51 0.44
C GLY A 76 -8.37 -52.00 -0.13
N GLY A 77 -9.32 -52.89 -0.44
CA GLY A 77 -10.64 -52.54 -0.93
C GLY A 77 -11.39 -51.60 0.02
N ARG A 78 -12.22 -50.74 -0.57
CA ARG A 78 -13.08 -49.78 0.12
C ARG A 78 -14.46 -49.80 -0.50
N PHE A 79 -15.47 -50.12 0.30
CA PHE A 79 -16.83 -50.25 -0.22
C PHE A 79 -17.31 -48.92 -0.83
N LYS A 80 -17.94 -49.02 -2.00
CA LYS A 80 -18.59 -47.91 -2.69
C LYS A 80 -20.05 -47.80 -2.24
N PHE A 81 -20.68 -46.67 -2.53
CA PHE A 81 -22.11 -46.51 -2.30
C PHE A 81 -22.91 -47.51 -3.14
N SER A 82 -23.77 -48.29 -2.49
CA SER A 82 -24.76 -49.15 -3.15
C SER A 82 -26.15 -48.69 -2.76
N ALA A 83 -26.94 -48.28 -3.76
CA ALA A 83 -28.33 -47.86 -3.54
C ALA A 83 -29.18 -49.03 -3.04
N GLU A 84 -29.01 -50.22 -3.63
CA GLU A 84 -29.72 -51.44 -3.23
C GLU A 84 -29.41 -51.82 -1.78
N TYR A 85 -28.14 -51.75 -1.38
CA TYR A 85 -27.74 -52.03 -0.01
C TYR A 85 -28.25 -50.96 0.96
N ALA A 86 -28.13 -49.67 0.61
CA ALA A 86 -28.66 -48.59 1.43
C ALA A 86 -30.18 -48.73 1.64
N GLU A 87 -30.93 -49.17 0.63
CA GLU A 87 -32.36 -49.47 0.81
C GLU A 87 -32.58 -50.65 1.76
N SER A 88 -31.82 -51.75 1.63
CA SER A 88 -32.01 -52.95 2.47
C SER A 88 -31.67 -52.74 3.94
N ILE A 89 -30.70 -51.87 4.26
CA ILE A 89 -30.29 -51.58 5.64
C ILE A 89 -30.93 -50.32 6.24
N GLY A 90 -31.81 -49.63 5.50
CA GLY A 90 -32.40 -48.36 5.93
C GLY A 90 -31.48 -47.13 5.78
N GLY A 91 -30.32 -47.29 5.15
CA GLY A 91 -29.33 -46.28 4.83
C GLY A 91 -28.02 -46.48 5.60
N TYR A 92 -26.93 -45.91 5.09
CA TYR A 92 -25.65 -46.00 5.79
C TYR A 92 -25.68 -45.19 7.09
N PRO A 93 -25.17 -45.74 8.22
CA PRO A 93 -25.17 -45.03 9.49
C PRO A 93 -24.19 -43.85 9.50
N LYS A 94 -24.35 -42.94 10.46
CA LYS A 94 -23.38 -41.88 10.69
C LYS A 94 -22.00 -42.48 11.00
N GLY A 95 -20.96 -41.93 10.39
CA GLY A 95 -19.58 -42.41 10.54
C GLY A 95 -19.17 -43.53 9.58
N ALA A 96 -20.08 -44.03 8.73
CA ALA A 96 -19.71 -44.95 7.65
C ALA A 96 -18.74 -44.26 6.68
N ILE A 97 -17.70 -44.96 6.22
CA ILE A 97 -16.75 -44.45 5.22
C ILE A 97 -16.92 -45.24 3.93
N LEU A 98 -17.20 -44.53 2.84
CA LEU A 98 -17.36 -45.12 1.50
C LEU A 98 -16.44 -44.43 0.48
N GLN A 99 -16.02 -45.18 -0.53
CA GLN A 99 -15.18 -44.69 -1.62
C GLN A 99 -16.03 -44.18 -2.79
N SER A 100 -15.54 -43.16 -3.49
CA SER A 100 -16.10 -42.73 -4.79
C SER A 100 -15.90 -43.79 -5.88
N ASP A 101 -16.75 -43.73 -6.91
CA ASP A 101 -16.70 -44.68 -8.04
C ASP A 101 -15.38 -44.59 -8.81
N ASP A 102 -14.79 -43.39 -8.89
CA ASP A 102 -13.49 -43.11 -9.50
C ASP A 102 -12.29 -43.47 -8.61
N GLU A 103 -12.53 -43.96 -7.39
CA GLU A 103 -11.54 -44.45 -6.44
C GLU A 103 -10.57 -43.39 -5.89
N LYS A 104 -10.83 -42.10 -6.17
CA LYS A 104 -9.93 -41.01 -5.77
C LYS A 104 -10.24 -40.41 -4.40
N LYS A 105 -11.45 -40.64 -3.88
CA LYS A 105 -11.95 -39.98 -2.66
C LYS A 105 -12.64 -40.98 -1.75
N GLU A 106 -12.54 -40.73 -0.45
CA GLU A 106 -13.32 -41.42 0.57
C GLU A 106 -14.18 -40.38 1.29
N TYR A 107 -15.42 -40.75 1.61
CA TYR A 107 -16.39 -39.87 2.24
C TYR A 107 -16.93 -40.49 3.53
N LEU A 108 -16.97 -39.68 4.58
CA LEU A 108 -17.55 -39.99 5.88
C LEU A 108 -19.03 -39.57 5.89
N SER A 109 -19.93 -40.49 6.21
CA SER A 109 -21.35 -40.19 6.39
C SER A 109 -21.57 -39.31 7.62
N LEU A 110 -22.28 -38.20 7.46
CA LEU A 110 -22.55 -37.21 8.52
C LEU A 110 -23.90 -37.43 9.24
N ILE A 111 -24.78 -38.23 8.64
CA ILE A 111 -26.14 -38.49 9.09
C ILE A 111 -26.40 -40.00 9.21
N ASP A 112 -27.33 -40.38 10.08
CA ASP A 112 -27.87 -41.75 10.10
C ASP A 112 -28.83 -41.97 8.93
N ASN A 113 -29.03 -43.24 8.57
CA ASN A 113 -29.92 -43.64 7.48
C ASN A 113 -29.58 -42.93 6.14
N ASN A 114 -28.30 -42.71 5.88
CA ASN A 114 -27.82 -41.97 4.71
C ASN A 114 -28.03 -42.78 3.43
N LYS A 115 -28.95 -42.29 2.59
CA LYS A 115 -29.27 -42.84 1.27
C LYS A 115 -28.81 -41.92 0.12
N VAL A 116 -28.12 -40.83 0.44
CA VAL A 116 -27.63 -39.88 -0.57
C VAL A 116 -26.46 -40.51 -1.30
N ASN A 117 -26.60 -40.75 -2.60
CA ASN A 117 -25.52 -41.30 -3.40
C ASN A 117 -24.43 -40.23 -3.66
N LEU A 118 -23.27 -40.42 -3.03
CA LEU A 118 -22.12 -39.50 -3.07
C LEU A 118 -21.52 -39.28 -4.47
N ASN A 119 -21.82 -40.16 -5.44
CA ASN A 119 -21.27 -40.09 -6.80
C ASN A 119 -22.15 -39.30 -7.78
N VAL A 120 -23.43 -39.08 -7.46
CA VAL A 120 -24.41 -38.50 -8.41
C VAL A 120 -25.21 -37.33 -7.86
N ALA A 121 -25.35 -37.22 -6.53
CA ALA A 121 -26.07 -36.11 -5.93
C ALA A 121 -25.34 -34.78 -6.21
N PRO A 122 -26.06 -33.71 -6.59
CA PRO A 122 -25.44 -32.43 -6.96
C PRO A 122 -24.77 -31.72 -5.78
N ASP A 123 -25.30 -31.94 -4.57
CA ASP A 123 -24.71 -31.50 -3.32
C ASP A 123 -24.80 -32.62 -2.31
N ILE A 124 -23.67 -32.91 -1.67
CA ILE A 124 -23.50 -33.96 -0.68
C ILE A 124 -23.04 -33.42 0.67
N SER A 125 -22.81 -32.10 0.79
CA SER A 125 -22.15 -31.46 1.94
C SER A 125 -22.89 -31.63 3.27
N ALA A 126 -24.22 -31.80 3.24
CA ALA A 126 -25.04 -32.07 4.42
C ALA A 126 -24.99 -33.55 4.87
N SER A 127 -24.58 -34.47 3.99
CA SER A 127 -24.66 -35.91 4.21
C SER A 127 -23.29 -36.59 4.22
N TRP A 128 -22.28 -35.98 3.60
CA TRP A 128 -20.96 -36.55 3.38
C TRP A 128 -19.86 -35.51 3.56
N GLU A 129 -18.80 -35.87 4.28
CA GLU A 129 -17.56 -35.09 4.38
C GLU A 129 -16.40 -35.84 3.73
N LEU A 130 -15.55 -35.14 2.99
CA LEU A 130 -14.35 -35.73 2.36
C LEU A 130 -13.31 -36.09 3.43
N VAL A 131 -12.97 -37.38 3.53
CA VAL A 131 -11.91 -37.86 4.43
C VAL A 131 -10.57 -37.32 3.93
N GLY A 132 -9.86 -36.59 4.80
CA GLY A 132 -8.59 -35.94 4.43
C GLY A 132 -8.73 -34.75 3.49
N GLY A 133 -9.95 -34.22 3.29
CA GLY A 133 -10.23 -33.11 2.37
C GLY A 133 -9.91 -31.71 2.90
N ASN A 134 -9.70 -31.55 4.20
CA ASN A 134 -9.50 -30.24 4.83
C ASN A 134 -8.07 -29.70 4.74
N TYR A 135 -7.25 -30.20 3.80
CA TYR A 135 -5.91 -29.68 3.55
C TYR A 135 -5.88 -28.84 2.28
N ALA A 136 -5.25 -27.66 2.35
CA ALA A 136 -4.98 -26.86 1.17
C ALA A 136 -4.18 -27.67 0.15
N THR A 137 -4.62 -27.69 -1.11
CA THR A 137 -3.85 -28.35 -2.17
C THR A 137 -2.52 -27.61 -2.40
N LYS A 138 -1.54 -28.27 -3.03
CA LYS A 138 -0.30 -27.59 -3.45
C LYS A 138 -0.60 -26.35 -4.30
N ALA A 139 -1.66 -26.40 -5.11
CA ALA A 139 -2.12 -25.28 -5.91
C ALA A 139 -2.70 -24.15 -5.05
N ASP A 140 -3.53 -24.47 -4.05
CA ASP A 140 -4.08 -23.47 -3.11
C ASP A 140 -2.98 -22.76 -2.32
N LEU A 141 -1.98 -23.52 -1.85
CA LEU A 141 -0.79 -22.98 -1.20
C LEU A 141 0.02 -22.08 -2.15
N THR A 142 0.28 -22.54 -3.37
CA THR A 142 1.04 -21.77 -4.37
C THR A 142 0.33 -20.47 -4.73
N ASN A 143 -0.99 -20.53 -4.99
CA ASN A 143 -1.81 -19.36 -5.28
C ASN A 143 -1.88 -18.40 -4.10
N GLY A 144 -2.07 -18.92 -2.88
CA GLY A 144 -2.11 -18.13 -1.65
C GLY A 144 -0.79 -17.41 -1.35
N LEU A 145 0.34 -18.07 -1.59
CA LEU A 145 1.68 -17.49 -1.42
C LEU A 145 1.99 -16.47 -2.52
N ASN A 146 1.72 -16.79 -3.78
CA ASN A 146 1.95 -15.89 -4.92
C ASN A 146 1.12 -14.61 -4.80
N LYS A 147 -0.12 -14.67 -4.29
CA LYS A 147 -0.96 -13.49 -4.06
C LYS A 147 -0.43 -12.57 -2.95
N LYS A 148 0.35 -13.09 -1.99
CA LYS A 148 0.93 -12.29 -0.89
C LYS A 148 2.32 -11.75 -1.20
N VAL A 149 3.01 -12.28 -2.21
CA VAL A 149 4.39 -11.92 -2.58
C VAL A 149 4.49 -11.77 -4.11
N ASN A 150 3.52 -11.09 -4.73
CA ASN A 150 3.53 -10.93 -6.18
C ASN A 150 4.44 -9.76 -6.55
N THR A 151 5.49 -10.03 -7.33
CA THR A 151 6.39 -8.97 -7.85
C THR A 151 5.67 -7.99 -8.77
N SER A 152 4.49 -8.35 -9.30
CA SER A 152 3.60 -7.44 -10.04
C SER A 152 3.05 -6.30 -9.19
N ASP A 153 2.95 -6.55 -7.88
CA ASP A 153 2.41 -5.62 -6.89
C ASP A 153 3.53 -4.76 -6.29
N VAL A 154 4.78 -5.02 -6.70
CA VAL A 154 5.93 -4.18 -6.40
C VAL A 154 6.04 -3.09 -7.47
N SER A 155 5.76 -1.84 -7.09
CA SER A 155 5.88 -0.71 -8.01
C SER A 155 7.36 -0.38 -8.27
N GLN A 156 7.67 -0.01 -9.50
CA GLN A 156 8.97 0.53 -9.91
C GLN A 156 9.04 2.07 -9.82
N THR A 157 7.94 2.72 -9.42
CA THR A 157 7.86 4.18 -9.27
C THR A 157 7.24 4.54 -7.91
N LEU A 158 7.85 5.46 -7.18
CA LEU A 158 7.44 5.79 -5.82
C LEU A 158 6.07 6.50 -5.82
N GLY A 159 5.11 5.95 -5.07
CA GLY A 159 3.82 6.62 -4.80
C GLY A 159 2.91 6.83 -6.01
N ASN A 160 3.09 6.06 -7.09
CA ASN A 160 2.32 6.21 -8.33
C ASN A 160 1.02 5.37 -8.37
N ASP A 161 0.86 4.42 -7.46
CA ASP A 161 -0.25 3.45 -7.47
C ASP A 161 -0.60 3.06 -6.03
N LEU A 162 -1.84 3.34 -5.63
CA LEU A 162 -2.37 3.05 -4.29
C LEU A 162 -2.60 1.56 -4.03
N THR A 163 -2.58 0.74 -5.08
CA THR A 163 -2.80 -0.71 -5.00
C THR A 163 -1.51 -1.51 -4.95
N LYS A 164 -0.34 -0.83 -5.02
CA LYS A 164 0.98 -1.45 -5.07
C LYS A 164 1.88 -0.98 -3.95
N LEU A 165 2.81 -1.83 -3.52
CA LEU A 165 3.85 -1.49 -2.57
C LEU A 165 5.13 -1.09 -3.33
N PRO A 166 5.82 0.01 -2.97
CA PRO A 166 7.13 0.28 -3.54
C PRO A 166 8.17 -0.72 -3.01
N SER A 167 9.17 -1.09 -3.83
CA SER A 167 10.28 -1.90 -3.33
C SER A 167 11.14 -1.11 -2.34
N LEU A 168 11.78 -1.80 -1.39
CA LEU A 168 12.74 -1.16 -0.47
C LEU A 168 13.86 -0.45 -1.24
N ASP A 169 14.42 -1.09 -2.26
CA ASP A 169 15.43 -0.50 -3.15
C ASP A 169 14.96 0.81 -3.80
N LEU A 170 13.71 0.83 -4.31
CA LEU A 170 13.12 2.02 -4.90
C LEU A 170 12.95 3.14 -3.89
N VAL A 171 12.41 2.83 -2.69
CA VAL A 171 12.26 3.82 -1.61
C VAL A 171 13.62 4.40 -1.26
N THR A 172 14.63 3.56 -1.03
CA THR A 172 15.99 3.99 -0.70
C THR A 172 16.59 4.87 -1.80
N ARG A 173 16.46 4.47 -3.07
CA ARG A 173 17.00 5.21 -4.22
C ARG A 173 16.33 6.56 -4.43
N GLU A 174 15.00 6.63 -4.38
CA GLU A 174 14.27 7.87 -4.64
C GLU A 174 14.36 8.86 -3.46
N LEU A 175 14.36 8.38 -2.20
CA LEU A 175 14.63 9.23 -1.05
C LEU A 175 16.09 9.71 -1.06
N GLY A 176 17.04 8.86 -1.46
CA GLY A 176 18.46 9.24 -1.58
C GLY A 176 18.74 10.37 -2.58
N LYS A 177 17.84 10.61 -3.55
CA LYS A 177 17.94 11.76 -4.47
C LYS A 177 17.45 13.07 -3.87
N LYS A 178 16.67 13.05 -2.79
CA LYS A 178 16.15 14.26 -2.14
C LYS A 178 17.27 14.84 -1.27
N ALA A 179 17.53 16.15 -1.41
CA ALA A 179 18.40 16.86 -0.50
C ALA A 179 17.82 16.76 0.93
N SER A 180 18.65 16.42 1.90
CA SER A 180 18.22 16.40 3.30
C SER A 180 17.86 17.82 3.77
N THR A 181 17.07 17.92 4.83
CA THR A 181 16.80 19.22 5.47
C THR A 181 18.12 19.92 5.88
N ALA A 182 19.15 19.15 6.25
CA ALA A 182 20.47 19.67 6.55
C ALA A 182 21.16 20.23 5.31
N ASP A 183 21.11 19.55 4.16
CA ASP A 183 21.67 20.05 2.90
C ASP A 183 21.01 21.35 2.48
N VAL A 184 19.67 21.43 2.59
CA VAL A 184 18.92 22.65 2.25
C VAL A 184 19.25 23.78 3.22
N ALA A 185 19.36 23.50 4.52
CA ALA A 185 19.76 24.49 5.52
C ALA A 185 21.19 25.00 5.31
N ASN A 186 22.08 24.14 4.77
CA ASN A 186 23.48 24.46 4.48
C ASN A 186 23.70 25.12 3.10
N LYS A 187 22.68 25.15 2.21
CA LYS A 187 22.79 25.82 0.90
C LYS A 187 23.01 27.33 1.01
N LEU A 188 22.64 27.94 2.13
CA LEU A 188 22.97 29.31 2.44
C LEU A 188 23.51 29.34 3.87
N ASP A 189 24.83 29.52 3.99
CA ASP A 189 25.43 29.78 5.28
C ASP A 189 24.90 31.12 5.81
N LYS A 190 23.96 31.06 6.77
CA LYS A 190 23.36 32.26 7.38
C LYS A 190 24.41 33.10 8.12
N SER A 191 25.53 32.51 8.54
CA SER A 191 26.64 33.24 9.13
C SER A 191 27.44 34.04 8.08
N ALA A 192 27.38 33.64 6.81
CA ALA A 192 27.94 34.37 5.70
C ALA A 192 27.05 35.55 5.24
N VAL A 193 25.79 35.66 5.71
CA VAL A 193 24.90 36.79 5.43
C VAL A 193 25.04 37.84 6.53
N VAL A 194 25.79 38.90 6.25
CA VAL A 194 26.16 39.91 7.25
C VAL A 194 25.31 41.17 7.13
N GLN A 195 25.10 41.86 8.26
CA GLN A 195 24.34 43.13 8.32
C GLN A 195 25.18 44.38 7.97
N GLY A 196 26.40 44.20 7.45
CA GLY A 196 27.28 45.27 7.00
C GLY A 196 27.39 45.35 5.47
N THR A 197 27.85 46.48 4.97
CA THR A 197 28.10 46.72 3.53
C THR A 197 29.58 46.89 3.24
N GLY A 198 30.04 46.35 2.10
CA GLY A 198 31.28 46.74 1.42
C GLY A 198 32.60 46.48 2.18
N THR A 199 33.34 45.45 1.74
CA THR A 199 34.81 45.18 1.83
C THR A 199 35.09 43.68 1.99
N SER A 200 34.10 42.88 2.43
CA SER A 200 34.23 41.42 2.54
C SER A 200 34.32 40.77 1.17
N THR A 201 35.31 39.89 1.00
CA THR A 201 35.46 39.02 -0.19
C THR A 201 34.85 37.63 0.02
N THR A 202 34.34 37.34 1.22
CA THR A 202 33.88 36.00 1.63
C THR A 202 32.46 35.96 2.16
N SER A 203 31.82 37.12 2.37
CA SER A 203 30.46 37.23 2.94
C SER A 203 29.52 37.91 1.97
N VAL A 204 28.24 37.53 2.02
CA VAL A 204 27.14 38.16 1.29
C VAL A 204 26.51 39.26 2.15
N MET A 205 26.20 40.41 1.56
CA MET A 205 25.51 41.51 2.26
C MET A 205 24.02 41.20 2.41
N SER A 206 23.44 41.50 3.58
CA SER A 206 21.98 41.40 3.75
C SER A 206 21.27 42.55 3.02
N GLN A 207 20.07 42.27 2.48
CA GLN A 207 19.24 43.32 1.87
C GLN A 207 18.95 44.46 2.87
N LYS A 208 18.73 44.13 4.14
CA LYS A 208 18.52 45.13 5.20
C LYS A 208 19.75 46.03 5.38
N GLY A 209 20.94 45.46 5.46
CA GLY A 209 22.20 46.22 5.61
C GLY A 209 22.45 47.15 4.42
N VAL A 210 22.18 46.69 3.20
CA VAL A 210 22.25 47.53 1.99
C VAL A 210 21.24 48.66 2.04
N THR A 211 19.97 48.36 2.38
CA THR A 211 18.91 49.36 2.51
C THR A 211 19.24 50.40 3.57
N ASP A 212 19.71 49.98 4.74
CA ASP A 212 20.08 50.87 5.84
C ASP A 212 21.24 51.79 5.43
N GLU A 213 22.27 51.27 4.76
CA GLU A 213 23.41 52.08 4.32
C GLU A 213 23.06 53.07 3.19
N LEU A 214 22.25 52.63 2.22
CA LEU A 214 21.75 53.52 1.16
C LEU A 214 20.92 54.67 1.73
N ASN A 215 20.09 54.40 2.74
CA ASN A 215 19.31 55.44 3.43
C ASN A 215 20.19 56.46 4.15
N LYS A 216 21.38 56.07 4.66
CA LYS A 216 22.33 57.04 5.26
C LYS A 216 22.97 57.97 4.23
N LYS A 217 23.23 57.48 3.01
CA LYS A 217 23.87 58.27 1.96
C LYS A 217 22.95 59.33 1.33
N PHE A 218 21.66 59.25 1.62
CA PHE A 218 20.63 60.22 1.20
C PHE A 218 19.58 60.40 2.31
N ASP A 219 20.00 60.74 3.52
CA ASP A 219 19.02 60.88 4.60
C ASP A 219 18.00 61.99 4.30
N LYS A 220 16.75 61.71 4.67
CA LYS A 220 15.58 62.61 4.60
C LYS A 220 15.73 63.81 5.54
N THR A 221 16.79 63.84 6.37
CA THR A 221 17.13 64.90 7.33
C THR A 221 18.59 65.36 7.24
N GLY A 222 19.10 65.52 6.01
CA GLY A 222 20.36 66.23 5.74
C GLY A 222 21.60 65.34 5.61
N GLY A 223 22.66 65.90 5.02
CA GLY A 223 23.95 65.22 4.80
C GLY A 223 25.04 66.17 4.30
N THR A 224 26.31 65.82 4.53
CA THR A 224 27.47 66.60 4.06
C THR A 224 27.97 66.05 2.72
N ILE A 225 27.95 66.87 1.67
CA ILE A 225 28.54 66.51 0.37
C ILE A 225 30.06 66.73 0.44
N THR A 226 30.83 65.65 0.44
CA THR A 226 32.32 65.69 0.40
C THR A 226 32.78 65.26 -0.99
N ALA A 227 33.48 66.12 -1.73
CA ALA A 227 33.95 65.81 -3.08
C ALA A 227 35.32 66.44 -3.38
N THR A 228 36.09 65.79 -4.25
CA THR A 228 37.38 66.28 -4.77
C THR A 228 37.24 67.32 -5.89
N ALA A 229 36.00 67.60 -6.35
CA ALA A 229 35.62 68.68 -7.28
C ALA A 229 34.23 69.25 -6.91
N LYS A 230 33.76 70.33 -7.56
CA LYS A 230 32.55 71.06 -7.14
C LYS A 230 31.29 70.19 -7.14
N ALA A 231 30.63 70.12 -5.98
CA ALA A 231 29.66 69.07 -5.63
C ALA A 231 28.20 69.53 -5.53
N LEU A 232 27.94 70.84 -5.60
CA LEU A 232 26.61 71.37 -5.86
C LEU A 232 26.73 72.63 -6.73
N GLU A 233 26.04 72.58 -7.87
CA GLU A 233 25.70 73.67 -8.78
C GLU A 233 24.18 73.63 -8.93
N ILE A 234 23.49 74.75 -8.71
CA ILE A 234 22.03 74.81 -8.89
C ILE A 234 21.73 75.34 -10.28
N LYS A 235 21.21 74.45 -11.14
CA LYS A 235 20.68 74.75 -12.47
C LYS A 235 19.15 74.66 -12.45
N THR A 236 18.49 75.78 -12.65
CA THR A 236 17.04 75.90 -12.82
C THR A 236 16.68 76.07 -14.30
N ARG A 237 15.39 75.88 -14.65
CA ARG A 237 14.87 76.29 -15.96
C ARG A 237 15.07 77.80 -16.12
N ALA A 238 15.30 78.26 -17.34
CA ALA A 238 15.68 79.65 -17.62
C ALA A 238 14.70 80.71 -17.07
N ASP A 239 13.45 80.34 -16.80
CA ASP A 239 12.34 81.16 -16.32
C ASP A 239 12.21 81.20 -14.78
N THR A 240 13.18 80.66 -14.03
CA THR A 240 13.11 80.59 -12.56
C THR A 240 14.47 80.85 -11.91
N SER A 241 14.48 81.66 -10.84
CA SER A 241 15.69 81.87 -10.05
C SER A 241 16.05 80.59 -9.31
N GLY A 242 17.23 80.05 -9.59
CA GLY A 242 17.83 79.03 -8.76
C GLY A 242 18.03 79.57 -7.37
N TYR A 243 17.40 78.91 -6.40
CA TYR A 243 17.64 79.23 -5.02
C TYR A 243 17.97 77.99 -4.22
N ILE A 244 18.94 78.17 -3.33
CA ILE A 244 19.07 77.28 -2.20
C ILE A 244 17.94 77.67 -1.24
N GLN A 245 16.97 76.79 -1.03
CA GLN A 245 15.91 76.99 -0.03
C GLN A 245 16.26 76.27 1.26
N ILE A 246 15.96 76.92 2.36
CA ILE A 246 15.81 76.30 3.67
C ILE A 246 14.34 76.45 4.03
N SER A 247 13.69 75.34 4.40
CA SER A 247 12.27 75.27 4.78
C SER A 247 12.11 74.76 6.22
N ASP A 248 10.96 74.98 6.84
CA ASP A 248 10.60 74.36 8.13
C ASP A 248 10.15 72.90 7.97
N GLU A 249 9.87 72.21 9.07
CA GLU A 249 9.40 70.82 9.06
C GLU A 249 8.05 70.60 8.36
N ASN A 250 7.29 71.69 8.13
CA ASN A 250 6.00 71.68 7.42
C ASN A 250 6.15 72.09 5.94
N GLY A 251 7.37 72.39 5.48
CA GLY A 251 7.70 72.75 4.10
C GLY A 251 7.59 74.26 3.76
N ALA A 252 7.30 75.14 4.72
CA ALA A 252 7.27 76.58 4.47
C ALA A 252 8.68 77.13 4.27
N ALA A 253 8.88 77.98 3.26
CA ALA A 253 10.19 78.55 2.96
C ALA A 253 10.62 79.55 4.05
N ILE A 254 11.76 79.28 4.70
CA ILE A 254 12.37 80.15 5.71
C ILE A 254 13.42 81.06 5.06
N HIS A 255 14.33 80.51 4.26
CA HIS A 255 15.40 81.27 3.59
C HIS A 255 15.59 80.81 2.16
N GLN A 256 15.92 81.75 1.28
CA GLN A 256 16.21 81.48 -0.12
C GLN A 256 17.41 82.32 -0.56
N LEU A 257 18.49 81.67 -0.99
CA LEU A 257 19.68 82.34 -1.53
C LEU A 257 19.69 82.16 -3.04
N GLY A 258 19.76 83.28 -3.78
CA GLY A 258 19.58 83.28 -5.23
C GLY A 258 18.12 83.52 -5.65
N LYS A 259 17.16 83.48 -4.71
CA LYS A 259 15.82 84.02 -4.96
C LYS A 259 15.84 85.52 -4.71
N THR A 260 15.85 86.28 -5.78
CA THR A 260 15.88 87.74 -5.67
C THR A 260 14.48 88.32 -5.50
N THR A 261 14.26 88.94 -4.35
CA THR A 261 13.21 89.90 -4.04
C THR A 261 13.86 91.21 -3.55
N ALA A 262 13.11 92.31 -3.47
CA ALA A 262 13.64 93.68 -3.40
C ALA A 262 14.74 93.89 -2.34
N GLY A 263 15.91 94.41 -2.76
CA GLY A 263 17.03 94.82 -1.90
C GLY A 263 18.22 93.86 -1.75
N SER A 264 18.10 92.59 -2.18
CA SER A 264 19.20 91.60 -2.13
C SER A 264 20.08 91.60 -3.38
N LYS A 265 21.40 91.80 -3.20
CA LYS A 265 22.44 91.64 -4.24
C LYS A 265 22.54 90.19 -4.64
N LEU A 266 21.96 89.86 -5.79
CA LEU A 266 22.45 88.74 -6.56
C LEU A 266 23.87 89.07 -6.99
N ILE A 267 24.84 88.35 -6.45
CA ILE A 267 26.27 88.62 -6.65
C ILE A 267 26.88 87.54 -7.51
N LEU A 268 27.50 87.97 -8.61
CA LEU A 268 28.33 87.13 -9.45
C LEU A 268 29.78 87.58 -9.27
N ARG A 269 30.65 86.64 -8.89
CA ARG A 269 32.08 86.88 -8.72
C ARG A 269 32.87 86.06 -9.72
N ASN A 270 33.69 86.75 -10.51
CA ASN A 270 34.76 86.14 -11.26
C ASN A 270 35.97 86.00 -10.32
N VAL A 271 36.35 84.75 -10.03
CA VAL A 271 37.40 84.44 -9.06
C VAL A 271 38.79 84.52 -9.67
N ILE A 272 38.90 84.33 -10.99
CA ILE A 272 40.20 84.29 -11.68
C ILE A 272 40.68 85.70 -12.01
N GLU A 273 39.76 86.62 -12.31
CA GLU A 273 40.07 88.00 -12.73
C GLU A 273 39.65 89.04 -11.67
N ASP A 274 39.29 88.59 -10.47
CA ASP A 274 38.86 89.35 -9.27
C ASP A 274 37.87 90.50 -9.54
N ALA A 275 36.76 90.16 -10.20
CA ALA A 275 35.66 91.09 -10.46
C ALA A 275 34.38 90.63 -9.76
N THR A 276 33.61 91.60 -9.25
CA THR A 276 32.33 91.39 -8.58
C THR A 276 31.24 92.30 -9.16
N LEU A 277 30.07 91.71 -9.37
CA LEU A 277 28.82 92.41 -9.72
C LEU A 277 27.78 92.08 -8.67
N ALA A 278 27.11 93.09 -8.11
CA ALA A 278 26.19 92.91 -6.99
C ALA A 278 24.91 93.78 -7.12
N VAL A 279 23.69 93.23 -6.92
CA VAL A 279 22.36 93.92 -7.11
C VAL A 279 21.53 94.30 -5.83
N GLY A 280 21.64 95.45 -5.18
CA GLY A 280 21.11 95.62 -3.81
C GLY A 280 20.17 96.76 -3.55
N SER A 281 19.83 96.91 -2.28
CA SER A 281 18.92 97.91 -1.74
C SER A 281 19.34 99.35 -2.02
N LYS A 282 20.63 99.57 -2.28
CA LYS A 282 21.21 100.88 -2.62
C LYS A 282 21.34 101.09 -4.13
N GLY A 283 20.99 100.07 -4.94
CA GLY A 283 21.27 100.00 -6.37
C GLY A 283 22.28 98.91 -6.70
N VAL A 284 22.85 98.96 -7.90
CA VAL A 284 23.83 97.97 -8.38
C VAL A 284 25.24 98.48 -8.12
N GLU A 285 26.15 97.58 -7.78
CA GLU A 285 27.57 97.88 -7.56
C GLU A 285 28.42 97.03 -8.50
N PHE A 286 29.44 97.63 -9.08
CA PHE A 286 30.48 96.92 -9.82
C PHE A 286 31.82 97.19 -9.14
N ASN A 287 32.51 96.13 -8.75
CA ASN A 287 33.82 96.21 -8.11
C ASN A 287 33.89 97.23 -6.94
N GLY A 288 32.78 97.46 -6.24
CA GLY A 288 32.70 98.31 -5.05
C GLY A 288 32.13 99.71 -5.28
N ASP A 289 32.01 100.13 -6.53
CA ASP A 289 31.46 101.44 -6.83
C ASP A 289 29.95 101.36 -6.96
N LEU A 290 29.27 102.20 -6.17
CA LEU A 290 27.85 102.44 -6.33
C LEU A 290 27.66 103.03 -7.71
N LEU A 291 26.96 102.29 -8.56
CA LEU A 291 26.61 102.82 -9.86
C LEU A 291 25.57 103.92 -9.60
N GLY A 292 26.01 105.18 -9.69
CA GLY A 292 25.16 106.33 -9.44
C GLY A 292 23.95 106.34 -10.38
N LEU A 293 22.78 106.66 -9.85
CA LEU A 293 21.59 106.91 -10.64
C LEU A 293 21.65 108.37 -11.11
N ILE A 294 21.97 108.61 -12.38
CA ILE A 294 21.79 109.93 -12.98
C ILE A 294 20.28 110.14 -13.12
N ASN A 295 19.68 110.96 -12.26
CA ASN A 295 18.31 111.43 -12.47
C ASN A 295 18.34 112.45 -13.62
N THR A 296 17.83 112.08 -14.79
CA THR A 296 17.32 113.04 -15.78
C THR A 296 15.83 113.22 -15.58
#